data_AF-A0A5N5UH08-F1
#
_entry.id   AF-A0A5N5UH08-F1
#
_cell.length_a   1.000
_cell.length_b   1.000
_cell.length_c   1.000
_cell.angle_alpha   90.00
_cell.angle_beta   90.00
_cell.angle_gamma   90.00
#
_symmetry.space_group_name_H-M   'P 1'
#
loop_
_entity.id
_entity.type
_entity.pdbx_description
1 polymer ?
#
loop_
_entity_poly.entity_id
_entity_poly.type
_entity_poly.pdbx_seq_one_letter_code
_entity_poly.pdbx_strand_id
1 'polypeptide(L)' 'MLLTGITVTFGYGGWIIFSLTAKTMWYDPQTAEGDLLRDRLVNWPERNKEVMHSNGRKPLPLKP' A
#
# COMPACT_ATOMS: atom_id res chain seq x y z
N MET A 1 -25.53 -29.70 12.96
CA MET A 1 -24.09 -30.02 13.10
C MET A 1 -23.32 -29.83 11.79
N LEU A 2 -23.86 -30.22 10.62
CA LEU A 2 -23.20 -30.04 9.32
C LEU A 2 -22.84 -28.58 8.99
N LEU A 3 -23.76 -27.64 9.20
CA LEU A 3 -23.56 -26.22 8.91
C LEU A 3 -22.37 -25.63 9.70
N THR A 4 -22.23 -26.05 10.96
CA THR A 4 -21.15 -25.62 11.85
C THR A 4 -19.78 -26.04 11.32
N GLY A 5 -19.65 -27.28 10.82
CA GLY A 5 -18.39 -27.78 10.25
C GLY A 5 -18.01 -27.05 8.96
N ILE A 6 -18.99 -26.69 8.12
CA ILE A 6 -18.78 -25.90 6.91
C ILE A 6 -18.30 -24.49 7.28
N THR A 7 -18.97 -23.81 8.20
CA THR A 7 -18.59 -22.46 8.64
C THR A 7 -17.20 -22.43 9.28
N VAL A 8 -16.84 -23.43 10.09
CA VAL A 8 -15.51 -23.55 10.68
C VAL A 8 -14.45 -23.79 9.60
N THR A 9 -14.69 -24.72 8.67
CA THR A 9 -13.73 -25.01 7.59
C THR A 9 -13.53 -23.83 6.64
N PHE A 10 -14.61 -23.12 6.26
CA PHE A 10 -14.52 -21.90 5.44
C PHE A 10 -13.94 -20.72 6.22
N GLY A 11 -14.22 -20.60 7.52
CA GLY A 11 -13.67 -19.55 8.37
C GLY A 11 -12.17 -19.71 8.57
N TYR A 12 -11.73 -20.87 9.08
CA TYR A 12 -10.32 -21.16 9.30
C TYR A 12 -9.54 -21.36 7.99
N GLY A 13 -10.11 -22.08 7.03
CA GLY A 13 -9.52 -22.26 5.70
C GLY A 13 -9.42 -20.93 4.94
N GLY A 14 -10.45 -20.09 5.02
CA GLY A 14 -10.45 -18.74 4.45
C GLY A 14 -9.40 -17.84 5.10
N TRP A 15 -9.25 -17.91 6.43
CA TRP A 15 -8.21 -17.17 7.15
C TRP A 15 -6.79 -17.57 6.73
N ILE A 16 -6.54 -18.88 6.55
CA ILE A 16 -5.25 -19.39 6.09
C ILE A 16 -4.97 -18.92 4.66
N ILE A 17 -5.93 -19.04 3.74
CA ILE A 17 -5.78 -18.58 2.36
C ILE A 17 -5.52 -17.08 2.33
N PHE A 18 -6.31 -16.28 3.07
CA PHE A 18 -6.14 -14.83 3.15
C PHE A 18 -4.78 -14.42 3.72
N SER A 19 -4.31 -15.13 4.75
CA SER A 19 -3.00 -14.86 5.35
C SER A 19 -1.85 -15.21 4.41
N LEU A 20 -1.99 -16.31 3.66
CA LEU A 20 -1.01 -16.71 2.66
C LEU A 20 -0.99 -15.74 1.49
N THR A 21 -2.16 -15.36 0.95
CA THR A 21 -2.25 -14.37 -0.14
C THR A 21 -1.78 -12.99 0.31
N ALA A 22 -2.09 -12.53 1.52
CA ALA A 22 -1.57 -11.26 2.02
C ALA A 22 -0.04 -11.24 2.15
N LYS A 23 0.57 -12.38 2.48
CA LYS A 23 2.05 -12.51 2.54
C LYS A 23 2.70 -12.67 1.17
N THR A 24 2.05 -13.34 0.22
CA THR A 24 2.59 -13.58 -1.13
C THR A 24 2.24 -12.48 -2.13
N MET A 25 1.16 -11.74 -1.89
CA MET A 25 0.76 -10.56 -2.66
C MET A 25 1.65 -9.38 -2.26
N TRP A 26 2.92 -9.49 -2.66
CA TRP A 26 3.92 -8.42 -2.64
C TRP A 26 3.62 -7.38 -3.75
N TYR A 27 2.33 -7.06 -3.97
CA TYR A 27 2.00 -6.03 -4.92
C TYR A 27 2.45 -4.71 -4.33
N ASP A 28 3.54 -4.17 -4.89
CA ASP A 28 3.96 -2.81 -4.57
C ASP A 28 3.26 -1.85 -5.53
N PRO A 29 2.28 -1.07 -5.05
CA PRO A 29 1.55 -0.16 -5.91
C PRO A 29 2.48 0.87 -6.53
N GLN A 30 2.36 1.08 -7.83
CA GLN A 30 3.07 2.12 -8.56
C GLN A 30 2.15 3.32 -8.78
N THR A 31 2.75 4.52 -8.86
CA THR A 31 2.03 5.73 -9.25
C THR A 31 1.76 5.74 -10.75
N ALA A 32 0.98 6.71 -11.23
CA ALA A 32 0.68 6.85 -12.66
C ALA A 32 1.94 7.01 -13.53
N GLU A 33 3.05 7.45 -12.92
CA GLU A 33 4.34 7.65 -13.57
C GLU A 33 5.27 6.42 -13.47
N GLY A 34 4.83 5.33 -12.82
CA GLY A 34 5.60 4.09 -12.67
C GLY A 34 6.51 4.05 -11.43
N ASP A 35 6.52 5.10 -10.59
CA ASP A 35 7.28 5.11 -9.35
C ASP A 35 6.60 4.24 -8.29
N LEU A 36 7.38 3.55 -7.47
CA LEU A 36 6.82 2.79 -6.35
C LEU A 36 6.23 3.76 -5.32
N LEU A 37 4.97 3.52 -4.93
CA LEU A 37 4.23 4.39 -4.02
C LEU A 37 4.96 4.52 -2.67
N ARG A 38 5.58 3.43 -2.20
CA ARG A 38 6.39 3.44 -0.97
C ARG A 38 7.53 4.47 -1.04
N ASP A 39 8.23 4.56 -2.16
CA ASP A 39 9.40 5.44 -2.30
C ASP A 39 8.92 6.89 -2.43
N ARG A 40 7.78 7.11 -3.08
CA ARG A 40 7.13 8.42 -3.15
C ARG A 40 6.63 8.92 -1.79
N LEU A 41 6.06 8.02 -0.97
CA LEU A 41 5.59 8.31 0.38
C LEU A 41 6.76 8.64 1.32
N VAL A 42 7.83 7.84 1.29
CA VAL A 42 9.03 8.05 2.13
C VAL A 42 9.70 9.38 1.81
N ASN A 43 9.82 9.73 0.52
CA ASN A 43 10.46 10.98 0.10
C ASN A 43 9.52 12.19 0.11
N TRP A 44 8.24 12.01 0.47
CA TRP A 44 7.24 13.08 0.46
C TRP A 44 7.61 14.27 1.36
N PRO A 45 8.05 14.09 2.62
CA PRO A 45 8.37 15.22 3.50
C PRO A 45 9.54 16.05 2.98
N GLU A 46 10.61 15.40 2.49
CA GLU A 46 11.79 16.11 2.00
C GLU A 46 11.46 16.92 0.74
N ARG A 47 10.71 16.35 -0.21
CA ARG A 47 10.24 17.08 -1.40
C ARG A 47 9.38 18.29 -1.06
N ASN A 48 8.51 18.18 -0.04
CA ASN A 48 7.72 19.32 0.43
C ASN A 48 8.60 20.39 1.06
N LYS A 49 9.55 19.99 1.88
CA LYS A 49 10.53 20.88 2.51
C LYS A 49 11.36 21.63 1.48
N GLU A 50 11.81 20.97 0.43
CA GLU A 50 12.52 21.62 -0.69
C GLU A 50 11.68 22.70 -1.39
N VAL A 51 10.39 22.46 -1.61
CA VAL A 51 9.48 23.46 -2.19
C VAL A 51 9.34 24.65 -1.26
N MET A 52 9.17 24.42 0.04
CA MET A 52 9.11 25.49 1.05
C MET A 52 10.41 26.30 1.06
N HIS A 53 11.58 25.66 1.05
CA HIS A 53 12.89 26.34 1.00
C HIS A 53 13.12 27.11 -0.30
N SER A 54 12.48 26.70 -1.39
CA SER A 54 12.54 27.44 -2.66
C SER A 54 11.62 28.67 -2.70
N ASN A 55 10.90 28.98 -1.62
CA ASN A 55 9.80 29.95 -1.60
C ASN A 55 8.77 29.67 -2.72
N GLY A 56 8.45 28.39 -2.96
CA GLY A 56 7.49 27.97 -3.98
C GLY A 56 7.97 28.08 -5.43
N ARG A 57 9.27 28.31 -5.67
CA ARG A 57 9.84 28.37 -7.03
C ARG A 57 10.03 26.99 -7.67
N LYS A 58 10.06 25.93 -6.86
CA LYS A 58 10.02 24.54 -7.32
C LYS A 58 8.57 24.06 -7.49
N PRO A 59 8.30 23.16 -8.45
CA PRO A 59 6.97 22.60 -8.62
C PRO A 59 6.54 21.84 -7.37
N LEU A 60 5.28 22.03 -6.97
CA LEU A 60 4.67 21.28 -5.88
C LEU A 60 4.73 19.78 -6.19
N PRO A 61 5.24 18.94 -5.27
CA PRO A 61 5.24 17.51 -5.47
C PRO A 61 3.79 17.02 -5.58
N LEU A 62 3.51 16.11 -6.52
CA LEU A 62 2.19 15.51 -6.71
C LEU A 62 1.85 14.58 -5.53
N LYS A 63 0.71 14.82 -4.88
CA LYS A 63 0.23 14.02 -3.74
C LYS A 63 0.35 12.52 -4.04
N PRO A 64 0.91 11.73 -3.13
CA PRO A 64 0.95 10.28 -3.26
C PRO A 64 -0.47 9.70 -3.26
#